data_AF-A0A1Z9HM23-F1
#
_entry.id   AF-A0A1Z9HM23-F1
#
_cell.length_a   1.000
_cell.length_b   1.000
_cell.length_c   1.000
_cell.angle_alpha   90.00
_cell.angle_beta   90.00
_cell.angle_gamma   90.00
#
_symmetry.space_group_name_H-M   'P 1'
#
loop_
_entity.id
_entity.type
_entity.pdbx_description
1 polymer ?
#
loop_
_entity_poly.entity_id
_entity_poly.type
_entity_poly.pdbx_seq_one_letter_code
_entity_poly.pdbx_strand_id
1 'polypeptide(L)'
;MQTKIFLGYLGFLPFTAFTILPWILGETYEEISFQLLVVYGGVIISFLSGIIWGLNSYKPKDLILSISFSISGFFAVLLAYINLAYSMGFLIVLFSLFYNFESHLNPEFEEENYLKLRRNLTTGVCGCYMFSIVIWIY
;
A
#
# COMPACT_ATOMS: atom_id res chain seq x y z
N MET A 1 -10.80 17.92 8.45
CA MET A 1 -10.82 17.17 7.17
C MET A 1 -9.62 17.47 6.27
N GLN A 2 -9.32 18.75 5.97
CA GLN A 2 -8.23 19.14 5.06
C GLN A 2 -6.84 18.58 5.45
N THR A 3 -6.51 18.59 6.75
CA THR A 3 -5.25 18.02 7.26
C THR A 3 -5.13 16.51 6.99
N LYS A 4 -6.21 15.73 7.20
CA LYS A 4 -6.21 14.27 6.94
C LYS A 4 -5.96 13.99 5.45
N ILE A 5 -6.61 14.74 4.57
CA ILE A 5 -6.44 14.62 3.11
C ILE A 5 -4.99 14.93 2.71
N PHE A 6 -4.45 16.05 3.20
CA PHE A 6 -3.07 16.45 2.93
C PHE A 6 -2.07 15.38 3.39
N LEU A 7 -2.22 14.89 4.63
CA LEU A 7 -1.34 13.85 5.18
C LEU A 7 -1.48 12.52 4.42
N GLY A 8 -2.69 12.17 3.95
CA GLY A 8 -2.91 11.00 3.13
C GLY A 8 -2.12 11.04 1.81
N TYR A 9 -2.14 12.18 1.12
CA TYR A 9 -1.33 12.37 -0.09
C TYR A 9 0.17 12.50 0.19
N LEU A 10 0.56 13.05 1.35
CA LEU A 10 1.96 13.06 1.77
C LEU A 10 2.50 11.64 1.99
N GLY A 11 1.68 10.72 2.51
CA GLY A 11 1.98 9.30 2.58
C GLY A 11 2.04 8.59 1.22
N PHE A 12 1.48 9.17 0.16
CA PHE A 12 1.60 8.62 -1.20
C PHE A 12 2.91 9.03 -1.89
N LEU A 13 3.53 10.13 -1.44
CA LEU A 13 4.73 10.69 -2.07
C LEU A 13 5.86 9.66 -2.23
N PRO A 14 6.22 8.84 -1.21
CA PRO A 14 7.31 7.88 -1.38
C PRO A 14 7.01 6.79 -2.43
N PHE A 15 5.75 6.40 -2.63
CA PHE A 15 5.39 5.48 -3.71
C PHE A 15 5.75 6.07 -5.07
N THR A 16 5.31 7.31 -5.32
CA THR A 16 5.63 8.00 -6.58
C THR A 16 7.12 8.22 -6.75
N ALA A 17 7.82 8.63 -5.69
CA ALA A 17 9.24 8.90 -5.72
C ALA A 17 10.04 7.65 -6.10
N PHE A 18 9.84 6.52 -5.42
CA PHE A 18 10.56 5.28 -5.71
C PHE A 18 10.16 4.63 -7.04
N THR A 19 8.95 4.92 -7.55
CA THR A 19 8.52 4.47 -8.89
C THR A 19 9.33 5.17 -9.98
N ILE A 20 9.56 6.48 -9.87
CA ILE A 20 10.23 7.28 -10.91
C ILE A 20 11.74 7.44 -10.71
N LEU A 21 12.26 7.12 -9.52
CA LEU A 21 13.66 7.30 -9.16
C LEU A 21 14.66 6.70 -10.17
N PRO A 22 14.42 5.51 -10.76
CA PRO A 22 15.34 4.92 -11.73
C PRO A 22 15.54 5.79 -12.98
N TRP A 23 14.52 6.57 -13.39
CA TRP A 23 14.63 7.47 -14.53
C TRP A 23 15.43 8.74 -14.22
N ILE A 24 15.47 9.15 -12.96
CA ILE A 24 16.17 10.35 -12.52
C ILE A 24 17.66 10.05 -12.28
N LEU A 25 17.94 8.91 -11.64
CA LEU A 25 19.30 8.55 -11.22
C LEU A 25 19.99 7.54 -12.17
N GLY A 26 19.24 6.91 -13.07
CA GLY A 26 19.73 5.89 -14.00
C GLY A 26 19.36 4.46 -13.59
N GLU A 27 19.38 3.55 -14.56
CA GLU A 27 18.95 2.14 -14.44
C GLU A 27 19.70 1.36 -13.35
N THR A 28 20.94 1.75 -13.01
CA THR A 28 21.69 1.12 -11.91
C THR A 28 20.98 1.22 -10.55
N TYR A 29 20.07 2.18 -10.38
CA TYR A 29 19.28 2.36 -9.16
C TYR A 29 17.90 1.68 -9.20
N GLU A 30 17.58 0.94 -10.26
CA GLU A 30 16.25 0.34 -10.44
C GLU A 30 15.90 -0.65 -9.33
N GLU A 31 16.74 -1.65 -9.11
CA GLU A 31 16.48 -2.70 -8.13
C GLU A 31 16.29 -2.14 -6.71
N ILE A 32 17.21 -1.26 -6.27
CA ILE A 32 17.12 -0.66 -4.94
C ILE A 32 15.89 0.25 -4.81
N SER A 33 15.50 0.95 -5.87
CA SER A 33 14.29 1.79 -5.87
C SER A 33 13.03 0.93 -5.68
N PHE A 34 12.90 -0.17 -6.41
CA PHE A 34 11.74 -1.05 -6.30
C PHE A 34 11.75 -1.87 -5.02
N GLN A 35 12.92 -2.24 -4.48
CA GLN A 35 13.02 -2.80 -3.13
C GLN A 35 12.49 -1.82 -2.07
N LEU A 36 12.89 -0.55 -2.14
CA LEU A 36 12.39 0.49 -1.22
C LEU A 36 10.89 0.74 -1.39
N LEU A 37 10.37 0.70 -2.63
CA LEU A 37 8.94 0.78 -2.93
C LEU A 37 8.15 -0.35 -2.26
N VAL A 38 8.66 -1.58 -2.31
CA VAL A 38 8.05 -2.74 -1.65
C VAL A 38 8.14 -2.64 -0.13
N VAL A 39 9.30 -2.27 0.42
CA VAL A 39 9.49 -2.06 1.87
C VAL A 39 8.49 -1.04 2.39
N TYR A 40 8.37 0.10 1.70
CA TYR A 40 7.43 1.14 2.08
C TYR A 40 5.97 0.65 1.99
N GLY A 41 5.64 -0.12 0.94
CA GLY A 41 4.35 -0.79 0.82
C GLY A 41 4.00 -1.67 2.01
N GLY A 42 4.94 -2.53 2.42
CA GLY A 42 4.83 -3.40 3.60
C GLY A 42 4.60 -2.62 4.90
N VAL A 43 5.29 -1.48 5.06
CA VAL A 43 5.09 -0.58 6.20
C VAL A 43 3.68 0.03 6.18
N ILE A 44 3.23 0.53 5.03
CA ILE A 44 1.93 1.20 4.92
C ILE A 44 0.77 0.22 5.12
N ILE A 45 0.82 -0.98 4.53
CA ILE A 45 -0.25 -1.97 4.75
C ILE A 45 -0.30 -2.44 6.21
N SER A 46 0.86 -2.55 6.87
CA SER A 46 0.93 -2.87 8.30
C SER A 46 0.36 -1.74 9.17
N PHE A 47 0.71 -0.49 8.86
CA PHE A 47 0.16 0.69 9.53
C PHE A 47 -1.36 0.77 9.39
N LEU A 48 -1.87 0.62 8.16
CA LEU A 48 -3.31 0.64 7.89
C LEU A 48 -4.05 -0.48 8.64
N SER A 49 -3.47 -1.67 8.68
CA SER A 49 -4.01 -2.78 9.45
C SER A 49 -4.10 -2.47 10.95
N GLY A 50 -3.13 -1.73 11.49
CA GLY A 50 -3.16 -1.24 12.86
C GLY A 50 -4.34 -0.32 13.17
N ILE A 51 -4.82 0.47 12.20
CA ILE A 51 -5.94 1.41 12.39
C ILE A 51 -7.23 0.70 12.81
N ILE A 52 -7.44 -0.53 12.35
CA ILE A 52 -8.64 -1.32 12.67
C ILE A 52 -8.82 -1.53 14.18
N TRP A 53 -7.73 -1.57 14.94
CA TRP A 53 -7.76 -1.69 16.40
C TRP A 53 -8.37 -0.46 17.09
N GLY A 54 -8.28 0.71 16.46
CA GLY A 54 -8.82 1.96 16.97
C GLY A 54 -10.29 2.19 16.65
N LEU A 55 -10.94 1.28 15.91
CA LEU A 55 -12.36 1.41 15.58
C LEU A 55 -13.25 1.03 16.78
N ASN A 56 -14.35 1.75 16.95
CA ASN A 56 -15.29 1.53 18.06
C ASN A 56 -16.11 0.23 17.93
N SER A 57 -16.13 -0.39 16.76
CA SER A 57 -16.98 -1.55 16.47
C SER A 57 -16.26 -2.50 15.52
N TYR A 58 -15.71 -3.59 16.08
CA TYR A 58 -15.10 -4.69 15.34
C TYR A 58 -15.47 -6.02 15.99
N LYS A 59 -15.46 -7.10 15.21
CA LYS A 59 -15.54 -8.47 15.71
C LYS A 59 -14.12 -9.02 15.89
N PRO A 60 -13.89 -10.04 16.75
CA PRO A 60 -12.57 -10.66 16.90
C PRO A 60 -11.96 -11.16 15.57
N LYS A 61 -12.81 -11.60 14.64
CA LYS A 61 -12.38 -12.03 13.29
C LYS A 61 -11.76 -10.90 12.47
N ASP A 62 -12.26 -9.68 12.64
CA ASP A 62 -11.77 -8.50 11.91
C ASP A 62 -10.34 -8.15 12.36
N LEU A 63 -10.05 -8.28 13.66
CA LEU A 63 -8.69 -8.10 14.18
C LEU A 63 -7.73 -9.17 13.65
N ILE A 64 -8.16 -10.45 13.63
CA ILE A 64 -7.34 -11.54 13.08
C ILE A 64 -7.04 -11.28 11.60
N LEU A 65 -8.05 -10.90 10.82
CA LEU A 65 -7.88 -10.58 9.41
C LEU A 65 -6.96 -9.36 9.23
N SER A 66 -7.11 -8.33 10.06
CA SER A 66 -6.24 -7.16 10.02
C SER A 66 -4.77 -7.51 10.30
N ILE A 67 -4.50 -8.29 11.36
CA ILE A 67 -3.14 -8.77 11.66
C ILE A 67 -2.60 -9.63 10.49
N SER A 68 -3.45 -10.43 9.85
CA SER A 68 -3.06 -11.24 8.69
C SER A 68 -2.60 -10.37 7.51
N PHE A 69 -3.22 -9.21 7.28
CA PHE A 69 -2.74 -8.23 6.29
C PHE A 69 -1.38 -7.64 6.66
N SER A 70 -1.15 -7.29 7.93
CA SER A 70 0.16 -6.79 8.38
C SER A 70 1.28 -7.83 8.19
N ILE A 71 1.03 -9.09 8.61
CA ILE A 71 1.99 -10.19 8.41
C ILE A 71 2.23 -10.46 6.92
N SER A 72 1.17 -10.36 6.11
CA SER A 72 1.28 -10.49 4.65
C SER A 72 2.09 -9.36 4.02
N GLY A 73 1.99 -8.13 4.56
CA GLY A 73 2.87 -7.01 4.18
C GLY A 73 4.35 -7.31 4.46
N PHE A 74 4.66 -7.86 5.63
CA PHE A 74 6.01 -8.33 5.95
C PHE A 74 6.46 -9.45 5.01
N PHE A 75 5.58 -10.42 4.72
CA PHE A 75 5.87 -11.49 3.78
C PHE A 75 6.14 -10.97 2.36
N ALA A 76 5.44 -9.93 1.92
CA ALA A 76 5.73 -9.28 0.64
C ALA A 76 7.16 -8.72 0.59
N VAL A 77 7.64 -8.12 1.69
CA VAL A 77 9.03 -7.65 1.78
C VAL A 77 10.01 -8.82 1.69
N LEU A 78 9.74 -9.94 2.35
CA LEU A 78 10.57 -11.14 2.22
C LEU A 78 10.55 -11.72 0.79
N LEU A 79 9.38 -11.72 0.14
CA LEU A 79 9.22 -12.18 -1.23
C LEU A 79 10.02 -11.32 -2.22
N ALA A 80 10.26 -10.05 -1.90
CA ALA A 80 11.06 -9.13 -2.72
C ALA A 80 12.50 -9.61 -2.93
N TYR A 81 13.08 -10.30 -1.94
CA TYR A 81 14.42 -10.90 -2.04
C TYR A 81 14.48 -12.08 -3.01
N ILE A 82 13.33 -12.70 -3.30
CA ILE A 82 13.22 -13.83 -4.23
C ILE A 82 12.85 -13.31 -5.61
N ASN A 83 11.82 -12.47 -5.70
CA ASN A 83 11.33 -11.90 -6.93
C ASN A 83 10.53 -10.62 -6.68
N LEU A 84 11.06 -9.50 -7.17
CA LEU A 84 10.44 -8.18 -7.03
C LEU A 84 9.07 -8.08 -7.71
N ALA A 85 8.91 -8.62 -8.93
CA ALA A 85 7.63 -8.56 -9.64
C ALA A 85 6.51 -9.30 -8.90
N TYR A 86 6.81 -10.48 -8.33
CA TYR A 86 5.84 -11.23 -7.52
C TYR A 86 5.49 -10.51 -6.23
N SER A 87 6.47 -9.87 -5.58
CA SER A 87 6.21 -9.06 -4.39
C SER A 87 5.29 -7.86 -4.69
N MET A 88 5.59 -7.10 -5.74
CA MET A 88 4.76 -5.97 -6.17
C MET A 88 3.35 -6.44 -6.58
N GLY A 89 3.24 -7.55 -7.32
CA GLY A 89 1.96 -8.14 -7.70
C GLY A 89 1.13 -8.58 -6.48
N PHE A 90 1.79 -9.17 -5.48
CA PHE A 90 1.15 -9.54 -4.22
C PHE A 90 0.65 -8.32 -3.45
N LEU A 91 1.43 -7.22 -3.41
CA LEU A 91 1.02 -5.97 -2.77
C LEU A 91 -0.18 -5.31 -3.45
N ILE A 92 -0.29 -5.37 -4.79
CA ILE A 92 -1.51 -4.91 -5.51
C ILE A 92 -2.75 -5.63 -4.97
N VAL A 93 -2.67 -6.95 -4.83
CA VAL A 93 -3.77 -7.77 -4.29
C VAL A 93 -4.06 -7.39 -2.85
N LEU A 94 -3.03 -7.28 -2.00
CA LEU A 94 -3.20 -6.93 -0.58
C LEU A 94 -3.85 -5.56 -0.39
N PHE A 95 -3.37 -4.51 -1.07
CA PHE A 95 -3.96 -3.17 -0.96
C PHE A 95 -5.41 -3.14 -1.45
N SER A 96 -5.72 -3.87 -2.53
CA SER A 96 -7.08 -3.97 -3.08
C SER A 96 -8.02 -4.70 -2.11
N LEU A 97 -7.58 -5.83 -1.55
CA LEU A 97 -8.36 -6.59 -0.57
C LEU A 97 -8.53 -5.79 0.74
N PHE A 98 -7.48 -5.11 1.20
CA PHE A 98 -7.55 -4.30 2.40
C PHE A 98 -8.51 -3.12 2.24
N TYR A 99 -8.49 -2.43 1.08
CA TYR A 99 -9.47 -1.37 0.79
C TYR A 99 -10.91 -1.88 0.92
N ASN A 100 -11.20 -3.04 0.32
CA ASN A 100 -12.53 -3.65 0.43
C ASN A 100 -12.86 -3.98 1.89
N PHE A 101 -11.94 -4.65 2.60
CA PHE A 101 -12.12 -4.99 4.01
C PHE A 101 -12.37 -3.74 4.89
N GLU A 102 -11.54 -2.71 4.75
CA GLU A 102 -11.64 -1.46 5.50
C GLU A 102 -12.97 -0.74 5.22
N SER A 103 -13.42 -0.71 3.95
CA SER A 103 -14.64 -0.02 3.55
C SER A 103 -15.93 -0.56 4.20
N HIS A 104 -15.92 -1.82 4.64
CA HIS A 104 -17.06 -2.43 5.34
C HIS A 104 -17.01 -2.24 6.85
N LEU A 105 -15.87 -1.82 7.40
CA LEU A 105 -15.65 -1.75 8.85
C LEU A 105 -15.50 -0.32 9.36
N ASN A 106 -14.83 0.54 8.60
CA ASN A 106 -14.47 1.88 9.04
C ASN A 106 -15.63 2.86 8.71
N PRO A 107 -16.29 3.45 9.73
CA PRO A 107 -17.40 4.38 9.51
C PRO A 107 -17.00 5.65 8.74
N GLU A 108 -15.71 6.02 8.72
CA GLU A 108 -15.25 7.16 7.92
C GLU A 108 -15.52 6.99 6.41
N PHE A 109 -15.75 5.76 5.93
CA PHE A 109 -16.13 5.51 4.53
C PHE A 109 -17.53 6.02 4.16
N GLU A 110 -18.38 6.34 5.14
CA GLU A 110 -19.65 7.03 4.89
C GLU A 110 -19.43 8.49 4.45
N GLU A 111 -18.28 9.09 4.82
CA GLU A 111 -17.90 10.42 4.34
C GLU A 111 -17.33 10.36 2.91
N GLU A 112 -18.01 11.02 1.98
CA GLU A 112 -17.67 10.99 0.55
C GLU A 112 -16.20 11.39 0.25
N ASN A 113 -15.68 12.40 0.96
CA ASN A 113 -14.31 12.86 0.77
C ASN A 113 -13.27 11.84 1.22
N TYR A 114 -13.54 11.11 2.31
CA TYR A 114 -12.64 10.07 2.79
C TYR A 114 -12.66 8.86 1.87
N LEU A 115 -13.84 8.44 1.41
CA LEU A 115 -13.97 7.38 0.40
C LEU A 115 -13.20 7.72 -0.88
N LYS A 116 -13.38 8.95 -1.41
CA LYS A 116 -12.63 9.42 -2.59
C LYS A 116 -11.12 9.41 -2.35
N LEU A 117 -10.68 9.88 -1.18
CA LEU A 117 -9.27 9.85 -0.80
C LEU A 117 -8.71 8.43 -0.80
N ARG A 118 -9.34 7.50 -0.06
CA ARG A 118 -8.89 6.10 0.03
C ARG A 118 -8.87 5.43 -1.33
N ARG A 119 -9.90 5.65 -2.16
CA ARG A 119 -9.94 5.13 -3.53
C ARG A 119 -8.76 5.65 -4.36
N ASN A 120 -8.53 6.96 -4.39
CA ASN A 120 -7.46 7.56 -5.17
C ASN A 120 -6.08 7.07 -4.73
N LEU A 121 -5.85 6.99 -3.41
CA LEU A 121 -4.59 6.49 -2.85
C LEU A 121 -4.36 5.02 -3.21
N THR A 122 -5.35 4.15 -3.00
CA THR A 122 -5.22 2.73 -3.33
C THR A 122 -4.99 2.52 -4.83
N THR A 123 -5.72 3.22 -5.70
CA THR A 123 -5.51 3.14 -7.15
C THR A 123 -4.14 3.68 -7.55
N GLY A 124 -3.68 4.77 -6.93
CA GLY A 124 -2.36 5.34 -7.18
C GLY A 124 -1.24 4.39 -6.79
N VAL A 125 -1.32 3.77 -5.62
CA VAL A 125 -0.36 2.76 -5.13
C VAL A 125 -0.33 1.55 -6.05
N CYS A 126 -1.50 1.04 -6.46
CA CYS A 126 -1.56 -0.08 -7.41
C CYS A 126 -0.98 0.30 -8.78
N GLY A 127 -1.23 1.52 -9.24
CA GLY A 127 -0.64 2.07 -10.47
C GLY A 127 0.88 2.14 -10.42
N CYS A 128 1.45 2.60 -9.30
CA CYS A 128 2.89 2.57 -9.04
C CYS A 128 3.47 1.16 -9.18
N TYR A 129 2.86 0.17 -8.52
CA TYR A 129 3.31 -1.22 -8.63
C TYR A 129 3.18 -1.79 -10.04
N MET A 130 2.06 -1.56 -10.72
CA MET A 130 1.88 -2.04 -12.09
C MET A 130 2.93 -1.44 -13.03
N PHE A 131 3.21 -0.15 -12.91
CA PHE A 131 4.21 0.52 -13.72
C PHE A 131 5.63 0.02 -13.43
N SER A 132 5.99 -0.13 -12.16
CA SER A 132 7.28 -0.71 -11.75
C SER A 132 7.44 -2.17 -12.19
N ILE A 133 6.37 -2.98 -12.19
CA ILE A 133 6.41 -4.35 -12.73
C ILE A 133 6.70 -4.34 -14.23
N VAL A 134 6.06 -3.44 -14.98
CA VAL A 134 6.31 -3.33 -16.43
C VAL A 134 7.77 -2.96 -16.67
N ILE A 135 8.31 -1.97 -15.97
CA ILE A 135 9.73 -1.61 -16.09
C ILE A 135 10.63 -2.79 -15.73
N TRP A 136 10.40 -3.45 -14.60
CA TRP A 136 11.27 -4.53 -14.13
C TRP A 136 11.33 -5.75 -15.06
N ILE A 137 10.29 -6.00 -15.86
CA ILE A 137 10.21 -7.16 -16.75
C ILE A 137 10.83 -6.88 -18.13
N TYR A 138 10.88 -5.62 -18.57
CA TYR A 138 11.27 -5.20 -19.92
C TYR A 138 12.64 -4.54 -19.96
#